data_AF-A0AAE0QSK0-F1
#
_entry.id   AF-A0AAE0QSK0-F1
#
_cell.length_a   1.000
_cell.length_b   1.000
_cell.length_c   1.000
_cell.angle_alpha   90.00
_cell.angle_beta   90.00
_cell.angle_gamma   90.00
#
_symmetry.space_group_name_H-M   'P 1'
#
loop_
_entity.id
_entity.type
_entity.pdbx_description
1 polymer ?
#
loop_
_entity_poly.entity_id
_entity_poly.type
_entity_poly.pdbx_seq_one_letter_code
_entity_poly.pdbx_strand_id
1 'polypeptide(L)'
;MMTLVVHEQDQMEMDSTEMWYIMTRKQQLYGRRTLLLGLQEFLKKNNFSEGSFDKNEDQGLCELEQIEKELQSLSERERELRNGMSLQEKKIHRHRNYRGVICH
;
A
#
# COMPACT_ATOMS: atom_id res chain seq x y z
N MET A 1 -17.18 -12.89 -29.40
CA MET A 1 -17.29 -11.84 -28.36
C MET A 1 -17.09 -12.43 -26.94
N MET A 2 -16.00 -13.17 -26.68
CA MET A 2 -15.73 -13.75 -25.34
C MET A 2 -14.40 -13.29 -24.74
N THR A 3 -13.49 -12.76 -25.54
CA THR A 3 -12.13 -12.36 -25.14
C THR A 3 -12.08 -11.12 -24.25
N LEU A 4 -13.04 -10.20 -24.39
CA LEU A 4 -13.06 -8.94 -23.62
C LEU A 4 -13.44 -9.14 -22.14
N VAL A 5 -14.34 -10.09 -21.85
CA VAL A 5 -14.85 -10.31 -20.48
C VAL A 5 -13.81 -11.03 -19.62
N VAL A 6 -13.00 -11.91 -20.22
CA VAL A 6 -11.92 -12.63 -19.53
C VAL A 6 -10.82 -11.67 -19.10
N HIS A 7 -10.39 -10.74 -19.98
CA HIS A 7 -9.38 -9.74 -19.62
C HIS A 7 -9.81 -8.76 -18.53
N GLU A 8 -11.09 -8.37 -18.46
CA GLU A 8 -11.58 -7.48 -17.42
C GLU A 8 -11.62 -8.15 -16.03
N GLN A 9 -11.93 -9.44 -15.98
CA GLN A 9 -11.96 -10.24 -14.76
C GLN A 9 -10.54 -10.47 -14.21
N ASP A 10 -9.60 -10.84 -15.09
CA ASP A 10 -8.19 -11.08 -14.72
C ASP A 10 -7.53 -9.80 -14.18
N GLN A 11 -7.80 -8.65 -14.80
CA GLN A 11 -7.29 -7.35 -14.33
C GLN A 11 -7.87 -6.96 -12.96
N MET A 12 -9.16 -7.19 -12.74
CA MET A 12 -9.82 -6.89 -11.47
C MET A 12 -9.30 -7.77 -10.33
N GLU A 13 -9.01 -9.05 -10.60
CA GLU A 13 -8.41 -9.96 -9.63
C GLU A 13 -6.97 -9.55 -9.29
N MET A 14 -6.19 -9.13 -10.29
CA MET A 14 -4.85 -8.56 -10.10
C MET A 14 -4.88 -7.30 -9.22
N ASP A 15 -5.76 -6.34 -9.52
CA ASP A 15 -5.90 -5.10 -8.75
C ASP A 15 -6.32 -5.39 -7.28
N SER A 16 -7.16 -6.41 -7.07
CA SER A 16 -7.59 -6.83 -5.73
C SER A 16 -6.46 -7.51 -4.93
N THR A 17 -5.64 -8.31 -5.59
CA THR A 17 -4.46 -8.97 -4.99
C THR A 17 -3.41 -7.95 -4.61
N GLU A 18 -3.15 -6.98 -5.50
CA GLU A 18 -2.21 -5.90 -5.26
C GLU A 18 -2.67 -4.99 -4.11
N MET A 19 -3.96 -4.66 -4.05
CA MET A 19 -4.54 -3.90 -2.95
C MET A 19 -4.38 -4.62 -1.60
N TRP A 20 -4.62 -5.94 -1.58
CA TRP A 20 -4.42 -6.75 -0.37
C TRP A 20 -2.96 -6.71 0.08
N TYR A 21 -2.01 -6.91 -0.85
CA TYR A 21 -0.59 -6.82 -0.56
C TYR A 21 -0.21 -5.45 0.04
N ILE A 22 -0.67 -4.36 -0.56
CA ILE A 22 -0.40 -2.99 -0.08
C ILE A 22 -0.90 -2.81 1.36
N MET A 23 -2.12 -3.25 1.66
CA MET A 23 -2.72 -3.11 2.99
C MET A 23 -1.94 -3.91 4.04
N THR A 24 -1.62 -5.17 3.74
CA THR A 24 -0.83 -6.02 4.65
C THR A 24 0.57 -5.46 4.85
N ARG A 25 1.23 -4.99 3.79
CA ARG A 25 2.58 -4.43 3.89
C ARG A 25 2.60 -3.15 4.71
N LYS A 26 1.62 -2.24 4.53
CA LYS A 26 1.46 -1.04 5.37
C LYS A 26 1.32 -1.39 6.86
N GLN A 27 0.50 -2.40 7.19
CA GLN A 27 0.35 -2.84 8.59
C GLN A 27 1.67 -3.33 9.19
N GLN A 28 2.44 -4.13 8.44
CA GLN A 28 3.76 -4.61 8.87
C GLN A 28 4.72 -3.44 9.13
N LEU A 29 4.77 -2.47 8.21
CA LEU A 29 5.62 -1.28 8.31
C LEU A 29 5.26 -0.40 9.51
N TYR A 30 3.97 -0.16 9.76
CA TYR A 30 3.53 0.57 10.95
C TYR A 30 3.91 -0.15 12.25
N GLY A 31 3.78 -1.48 12.29
CA GLY A 31 4.22 -2.28 13.42
C GLY A 31 5.72 -2.14 13.66
N ARG A 32 6.53 -2.27 12.59
CA ARG A 32 7.99 -2.14 12.66
C ARG A 32 8.42 -0.74 13.12
N ARG A 33 7.82 0.31 12.55
CA ARG A 33 8.05 1.72 12.95
C ARG A 33 7.78 1.94 14.42
N THR A 34 6.65 1.43 14.92
CA THR A 34 6.26 1.56 16.33
C THR A 34 7.26 0.90 17.26
N LEU A 35 7.71 -0.32 16.91
CA LEU A 35 8.73 -1.04 17.68
C LEU A 35 10.06 -0.29 17.70
N LEU A 36 10.53 0.22 16.56
CA LEU A 36 11.78 0.98 16.47
C LEU A 36 11.75 2.25 17.32
N LEU A 37 10.68 3.04 17.23
CA LEU A 37 10.50 4.24 18.04
C LEU A 37 10.44 3.91 19.54
N GLY A 38 9.72 2.85 19.91
CA GLY A 38 9.65 2.39 21.30
C GLY A 38 11.01 1.95 21.84
N LEU A 39 11.81 1.25 21.04
CA LEU A 39 13.18 0.87 21.39
C LEU A 39 14.07 2.10 21.56
N GLN A 40 14.03 3.06 20.62
CA GLN A 40 14.79 4.31 20.73
C GLN A 40 14.44 5.08 22.01
N GLU A 41 13.15 5.22 22.34
CA GLU A 41 12.73 5.86 23.59
C GLU A 41 13.21 5.10 24.83
N PHE A 42 13.07 3.78 24.83
CA PHE A 42 13.51 2.94 25.95
C PHE A 42 15.01 3.10 26.20
N LEU A 43 15.80 3.11 25.13
CA LEU A 43 17.25 3.23 25.22
C LEU A 43 17.67 4.63 25.70
N LYS A 44 17.01 5.69 25.21
CA LYS A 44 17.20 7.06 25.70
C LYS A 44 16.87 7.21 27.18
N LYS A 45 15.78 6.60 27.65
CA LYS A 45 15.35 6.67 29.07
C LYS A 45 16.30 5.97 30.03
N ASN A 46 17.07 4.99 29.56
CA ASN A 46 17.96 4.19 30.40
C ASN A 46 19.43 4.66 30.38
N ASN A 47 19.75 5.84 29.81
CA ASN A 47 21.11 6.42 29.79
C ASN A 47 22.20 5.45 29.29
N PHE A 48 21.90 4.61 28.29
CA PHE A 48 22.93 3.85 27.58
C PHE A 48 23.73 4.79 26.68
N SER A 49 24.52 5.70 27.26
CA SER A 49 25.32 6.66 26.49
C SER A 49 26.76 6.15 26.25
N GLU A 50 27.17 6.28 24.98
CA GLU A 50 28.52 6.65 24.51
C GLU A 50 29.56 5.60 24.09
N GLY A 51 29.35 4.30 24.28
CA GLY A 51 30.38 3.31 23.87
C GLY A 51 30.18 2.63 22.52
N SER A 52 28.97 2.10 22.29
CA SER A 52 28.66 1.19 21.17
C SER A 52 27.37 1.54 20.43
N PHE A 53 26.74 2.66 20.80
CA PHE A 53 25.37 3.00 20.41
C PHE A 53 25.24 3.77 19.10
N ASP A 54 26.25 4.58 18.75
CA ASP A 54 26.23 5.47 17.58
C ASP A 54 25.86 4.74 16.28
N LYS A 55 26.44 3.56 16.05
CA LYS A 55 26.16 2.77 14.83
C LYS A 55 24.75 2.20 14.77
N ASN A 56 24.15 1.87 15.92
CA ASN A 56 22.81 1.29 15.97
C ASN A 56 21.72 2.38 15.91
N GLU A 57 22.01 3.58 16.43
CA GLU A 57 21.08 4.71 16.34
C GLU A 57 21.01 5.24 14.91
N ASP A 58 22.15 5.39 14.22
CA ASP A 58 22.20 5.74 12.80
C ASP A 58 21.48 4.70 11.92
N GLN A 59 21.66 3.40 12.21
CA GLN A 59 20.97 2.34 11.48
C GLN A 59 19.46 2.36 11.73
N GLY A 60 19.01 2.61 12.96
CA GLY A 60 17.59 2.73 13.30
C GLY A 60 16.93 3.97 12.68
N LEU A 61 17.64 5.10 12.61
CA LEU A 61 17.18 6.30 11.91
C LEU A 61 17.08 6.05 10.40
N CYS A 62 18.06 5.38 9.81
CA CYS A 62 18.04 4.97 8.41
C CYS A 62 16.86 4.03 8.10
N GLU A 63 16.58 3.05 8.98
CA GLU A 63 15.44 2.14 8.82
C GLU A 63 14.10 2.87 8.94
N LEU A 64 13.97 3.83 9.87
CA LEU A 64 12.76 4.64 10.00
C LEU A 64 12.50 5.49 8.75
N GLU A 65 13.54 6.12 8.19
CA GLU A 65 13.44 6.89 6.95
C GLU A 65 13.02 5.99 5.75
N GLN A 66 13.59 4.78 5.66
CA GLN A 66 13.21 3.80 4.65
C GLN A 66 11.75 3.37 4.79
N ILE A 67 11.29 3.12 6.00
CA ILE A 67 9.88 2.77 6.28
C ILE A 67 8.95 3.91 5.85
N GLU A 68 9.31 5.17 6.13
CA GLU A 68 8.51 6.33 5.74
C GLU A 68 8.42 6.51 4.23
N LYS A 69 9.54 6.32 3.52
CA LYS A 69 9.58 6.32 2.05
C LYS A 69 8.71 5.19 1.45
N GLU A 70 8.80 3.98 2.00
CA GLU A 70 8.00 2.85 1.54
C GLU A 70 6.50 3.08 1.79
N LEU A 71 6.13 3.58 2.97
CA LEU A 71 4.74 3.92 3.30
C LEU A 71 4.17 4.99 2.36
N GLN A 72 4.97 6.00 2.00
CA GLN A 72 4.58 7.01 1.02
C GLN A 72 4.34 6.38 -0.35
N SER A 73 5.29 5.59 -0.85
CA SER A 73 5.16 4.90 -2.15
C SER A 73 3.93 4.00 -2.21
N LEU A 74 3.68 3.21 -1.16
CA LEU A 74 2.50 2.35 -1.06
C LEU A 74 1.20 3.16 -1.03
N SER A 75 1.21 4.37 -0.48
CA SER A 75 0.04 5.26 -0.44
C SER A 75 -0.26 5.91 -1.79
N GLU A 76 0.79 6.23 -2.55
CA GLU A 76 0.65 6.67 -3.93
C GLU A 76 0.09 5.53 -4.79
N ARG A 77 0.64 4.32 -4.65
CA ARG A 77 0.17 3.15 -5.38
C ARG A 77 -1.29 2.77 -5.05
N GLU A 78 -1.66 2.81 -3.77
CA GLU A 78 -3.04 2.60 -3.33
C GLU A 78 -4.00 3.59 -4.02
N ARG A 79 -3.60 4.87 -4.11
CA ARG A 79 -4.41 5.92 -4.75
C ARG A 79 -4.58 5.65 -6.24
N GLU A 80 -3.53 5.23 -6.93
CA GLU A 80 -3.59 4.85 -8.35
C GLU A 80 -4.57 3.71 -8.58
N LEU A 81 -4.48 2.64 -7.78
CA LEU A 81 -5.37 1.49 -7.89
C LEU A 81 -6.84 1.88 -7.63
N ARG A 82 -7.10 2.68 -6.59
CA ARG A 82 -8.47 3.17 -6.30
C ARG A 82 -9.03 4.03 -7.45
N ASN A 83 -8.20 4.89 -8.04
CA ASN A 83 -8.60 5.70 -9.18
C ASN A 83 -8.83 4.84 -10.44
N GLY A 84 -7.99 3.83 -10.67
CA GLY A 84 -8.15 2.86 -11.75
C GLY A 84 -9.46 2.08 -11.64
N MET A 85 -9.74 1.51 -10.46
CA MET A 85 -10.99 0.81 -10.17
C MET A 85 -12.22 1.72 -10.41
N SER A 86 -12.20 2.96 -9.92
CA SER A 86 -13.30 3.91 -10.14
C SER A 86 -13.55 4.21 -11.63
N LEU A 87 -12.48 4.26 -12.43
CA LEU A 87 -12.60 4.48 -13.88
C LEU A 87 -13.19 3.24 -14.59
N GLN A 88 -12.83 2.04 -14.14
CA GLN A 88 -13.33 0.77 -14.68
C GLN A 88 -14.80 0.55 -14.32
N GLU A 89 -15.21 0.83 -13.08
CA GLU A 89 -16.62 0.79 -12.64
C GLU A 89 -17.51 1.72 -13.48
N LYS A 90 -17.03 2.94 -13.78
CA LYS A 90 -17.74 3.89 -14.65
C LYS A 90 -17.88 3.37 -16.08
N LYS A 91 -16.89 2.67 -16.62
CA LYS A 91 -16.96 2.05 -17.95
C LYS A 91 -17.96 0.90 -17.99
N ILE A 92 -17.95 0.02 -16.98
CA ILE A 92 -18.88 -1.10 -16.85
C ILE A 92 -20.34 -0.60 -16.75
N HIS A 93 -20.59 0.42 -15.94
CA HIS A 93 -21.93 0.99 -15.79
C HIS A 93 -22.45 1.61 -17.09
N ARG A 94 -21.59 2.33 -17.83
CA ARG A 94 -21.93 2.85 -19.16
C ARG A 94 -22.28 1.73 -20.13
N HIS A 95 -21.47 0.67 -20.19
CA HIS A 95 -21.72 -0.47 -21.09
C HIS A 95 -23.02 -1.22 -20.78
N ARG A 96 -23.40 -1.36 -19.49
CA ARG A 96 -24.71 -1.92 -19.11
C ARG A 96 -25.87 -1.07 -19.58
N ASN A 97 -25.77 0.26 -19.48
CA ASN A 97 -26.82 1.17 -19.95
C ASN A 97 -27.03 1.07 -21.47
N TYR A 98 -25.97 0.90 -22.28
CA TYR A 98 -26.14 0.75 -23.73
C TYR A 98 -26.76 -0.60 -24.15
N ARG A 99 -26.57 -1.69 -23.38
CA ARG A 99 -27.22 -2.98 -23.66
C ARG A 99 -28.70 -3.01 -23.27
N GLY A 100 -29.16 -2.13 -22.38
CA GLY A 100 -30.56 -2.01 -21.98
C GLY A 100 -31.44 -1.15 -22.90
N VAL A 101 -30.85 -0.42 -23.86
CA VAL A 101 -31.56 0.53 -24.74
C VAL A 101 -31.90 -0.07 -26.11
N ILE A 102 -31.41 -1.28 -26.43
CA ILE A 102 -31.71 -2.00 -27.68
C ILE A 102 -32.80 -3.05 -27.40
N CYS A 103 -33.97 -2.60 -26.95
CA CYS A 103 -35.22 -3.39 -26.92
C CYS A 103 -36.40 -2.43 -27.09
N HIS A 104 -36.66 -2.00 -28.33
CA HIS A 104 -37.97 -1.50 -28.75
C HIS A 104 -38.26 -2.03 -30.14
#